data_AF-A0A5X6ETW0-F1
#
_entry.id   AF-A0A5X6ETW0-F1
#
_cell.length_a   1.000
_cell.length_b   1.000
_cell.length_c   1.000
_cell.angle_alpha   90.00
_cell.angle_beta   90.00
_cell.angle_gamma   90.00
#
_symmetry.space_group_name_H-M   'P 1'
#
loop_
_entity.id
_entity.type
_entity.pdbx_description
1 polymer ?
#
loop_
_entity_poly.entity_id
_entity_poly.type
_entity_poly.pdbx_seq_one_letter_code
_entity_poly.pdbx_strand_id
1 'polypeptide(L)'
;MTQLPTLTHGALCRIACDFLKREGFKVAFDDRFRTKTQYGELPDAIGFRKWTSCLIEVKCSRADLLADRKKRFRITPEKGMGNWRFFLSEPGIVEISDLPEGWGLLHVIDGQVKNIHGWKGNT
;
A
#
# COMPACT_ATOMS: atom_id res chain seq x y z
N MET A 1 -19.05 -22.35 -6.17
CA MET A 1 -18.54 -20.99 -5.89
C MET A 1 -17.40 -20.73 -6.84
N THR A 2 -17.61 -19.91 -7.87
CA THR A 2 -16.54 -19.49 -8.77
C THR A 2 -15.61 -18.57 -7.97
N GLN A 3 -14.39 -19.04 -7.72
CA GLN A 3 -13.34 -18.22 -7.14
C GLN A 3 -13.09 -17.05 -8.11
N LEU A 4 -13.29 -15.82 -7.64
CA LEU A 4 -12.93 -14.64 -8.42
C LEU A 4 -11.44 -14.73 -8.77
N PRO A 5 -11.03 -14.33 -9.99
CA PRO A 5 -9.62 -14.37 -10.37
C PRO A 5 -8.81 -13.50 -9.41
N THR A 6 -7.72 -14.06 -8.88
CA THR A 6 -6.78 -13.36 -7.99
C THR A 6 -6.31 -12.06 -8.63
N LEU A 7 -6.33 -10.97 -7.88
CA LEU A 7 -5.90 -9.67 -8.41
C LEU A 7 -4.40 -9.66 -8.65
N THR A 8 -3.99 -9.22 -9.85
CA THR A 8 -2.56 -9.08 -10.17
C THR A 8 -1.96 -7.89 -9.44
N HIS A 9 -0.64 -7.89 -9.26
CA HIS A 9 0.09 -6.79 -8.63
C HIS A 9 -0.22 -5.44 -9.30
N GLY A 10 -0.10 -5.37 -10.63
CA GLY A 10 -0.41 -4.14 -11.38
C GLY A 10 -1.88 -3.70 -11.28
N ALA A 11 -2.83 -4.64 -11.11
CA ALA A 11 -4.22 -4.29 -10.85
C ALA A 11 -4.38 -3.65 -9.46
N LEU A 12 -3.75 -4.22 -8.43
CA LEU A 12 -3.74 -3.66 -7.08
C LEU A 12 -3.07 -2.28 -7.04
N CYS A 13 -1.96 -2.07 -7.76
CA CYS A 13 -1.28 -0.77 -7.84
C CYS A 13 -2.21 0.33 -8.40
N ARG A 14 -2.97 0.02 -9.46
CA ARG A 14 -3.96 0.94 -10.04
C ARG A 14 -5.09 1.24 -9.05
N ILE A 15 -5.63 0.21 -8.41
CA ILE A 15 -6.67 0.35 -7.37
C ILE A 15 -6.17 1.24 -6.21
N ALA A 16 -4.92 1.06 -5.77
CA ALA A 16 -4.30 1.87 -4.73
C ALA A 16 -4.17 3.35 -5.15
N CYS A 17 -3.73 3.61 -6.38
CA CYS A 17 -3.62 4.96 -6.93
C CYS A 17 -4.98 5.66 -7.03
N ASP A 18 -6.01 4.95 -7.50
CA ASP A 18 -7.37 5.51 -7.58
C ASP A 18 -8.00 5.73 -6.19
N PHE A 19 -7.70 4.87 -5.23
CA PHE A 19 -8.05 5.08 -3.82
C PHE A 19 -7.41 6.35 -3.27
N LEU A 20 -6.10 6.55 -3.46
CA LEU A 20 -5.39 7.76 -3.04
C LEU A 20 -6.05 9.02 -3.61
N LYS A 21 -6.39 9.04 -4.91
CA LYS A 21 -7.06 10.17 -5.56
C LYS A 21 -8.44 10.47 -4.95
N ARG A 22 -9.21 9.43 -4.64
CA ARG A 22 -10.52 9.55 -3.95
C ARG A 22 -10.37 10.11 -2.53
N GLU A 23 -9.34 9.70 -1.80
CA GLU A 23 -9.01 10.22 -0.46
C GLU A 23 -8.32 11.61 -0.47
N GLY A 24 -8.31 12.28 -1.63
CA GLY A 24 -7.86 13.67 -1.76
C GLY A 24 -6.37 13.83 -2.07
N PHE A 25 -5.61 12.75 -2.28
CA PHE A 25 -4.26 12.80 -2.85
C PHE A 25 -4.33 13.03 -4.36
N LYS A 26 -4.60 14.29 -4.75
CA LYS A 26 -4.91 14.67 -6.14
C LYS A 26 -3.77 14.42 -7.13
N VAL A 27 -2.53 14.39 -6.65
CA VAL A 27 -1.37 13.94 -7.41
C VAL A 27 -0.96 12.57 -6.86
N ALA A 28 -1.14 11.52 -7.66
CA ALA A 28 -0.78 10.17 -7.26
C ALA A 28 -0.23 9.38 -8.44
N PHE A 29 0.72 8.51 -8.16
CA PHE A 29 1.43 7.65 -9.11
C PHE A 29 1.35 6.20 -8.65
N ASP A 30 1.37 5.29 -9.62
CA ASP A 30 1.50 3.84 -9.38
C ASP A 30 2.82 3.30 -9.96
N ASP A 31 2.97 1.99 -9.86
CA ASP A 31 4.12 1.20 -10.28
C ASP A 31 4.55 1.35 -11.75
N ARG A 32 3.76 2.02 -12.61
CA ARG A 32 4.13 2.28 -14.01
C ARG A 32 5.22 3.36 -14.15
N PHE A 33 5.46 4.14 -13.10
CA PHE A 33 6.45 5.23 -13.09
C PHE A 33 7.72 4.86 -12.31
N ARG A 34 8.24 3.64 -12.50
CA ARG A 34 9.48 3.16 -11.86
C ARG A 34 10.71 3.53 -12.68
N THR A 35 11.78 3.95 -11.99
CA THR A 35 13.12 4.16 -12.58
C THR A 35 14.19 3.54 -11.68
N LYS A 36 15.40 3.33 -12.20
CA LYS A 36 16.53 2.91 -11.38
C LYS A 36 16.88 4.04 -10.42
N THR A 37 16.79 3.78 -9.11
CA THR A 37 17.17 4.75 -8.07
C THR A 37 18.38 4.22 -7.31
N GLN A 38 19.29 5.11 -6.92
CA GLN A 38 20.46 4.74 -6.11
C GLN A 38 20.08 4.39 -4.65
N TYR A 39 18.91 4.84 -4.20
CA TYR A 39 18.45 4.71 -2.81
C TYR A 39 17.45 3.56 -2.60
N GLY A 40 16.89 3.01 -3.69
CA GLY A 40 16.26 1.70 -3.77
C GLY A 40 14.78 1.58 -3.43
N GLU A 41 14.14 2.58 -2.80
CA GLU A 41 12.69 2.50 -2.54
C GLU A 41 11.90 2.88 -3.80
N LEU A 42 11.00 1.98 -4.18
CA LEU A 42 10.10 2.12 -5.31
C LEU A 42 8.69 1.82 -4.82
N PRO A 43 7.80 2.83 -4.76
CA PRO A 43 6.45 2.64 -4.26
C PRO A 43 5.60 1.85 -5.25
N ASP A 44 4.68 1.04 -4.73
CA ASP A 44 3.62 0.43 -5.55
C ASP A 44 2.56 1.47 -5.92
N ALA A 45 2.20 2.33 -4.97
CA ALA A 45 1.52 3.59 -5.24
C ALA A 45 1.91 4.67 -4.21
N ILE A 46 1.99 5.93 -4.64
CA ILE A 46 2.24 7.06 -3.75
C ILE A 46 1.39 8.26 -4.16
N GLY A 47 0.79 8.92 -3.17
CA GLY A 47 -0.06 10.09 -3.36
C GLY A 47 0.42 11.28 -2.52
N PHE A 48 0.17 12.49 -3.02
CA PHE A 48 0.51 13.75 -2.38
C PHE A 48 -0.75 14.62 -2.24
N ARG A 49 -0.94 15.20 -1.04
CA ARG A 49 -1.94 16.24 -0.77
C ARG A 49 -1.40 17.25 0.21
N LYS A 50 -1.54 18.55 -0.07
CA LYS A 50 -1.05 19.64 0.80
C LYS A 50 0.36 19.29 1.35
N TRP A 51 0.52 19.27 2.68
CA TRP A 51 1.76 19.01 3.42
C TRP A 51 1.99 17.52 3.75
N THR A 52 1.33 16.59 3.07
CA THR A 52 1.41 15.16 3.40
C THR A 52 1.43 14.25 2.17
N SER A 53 2.11 13.12 2.32
CA SER A 53 2.19 12.04 1.36
C SER A 53 1.70 10.73 1.97
N CYS A 54 1.16 9.84 1.14
CA CYS A 54 0.75 8.51 1.53
C CYS A 54 1.31 7.47 0.57
N LEU A 55 2.08 6.53 1.11
CA LEU A 55 2.60 5.35 0.43
C LEU A 55 1.61 4.20 0.62
N ILE A 56 1.28 3.51 -0.46
CA ILE A 56 0.58 2.22 -0.42
C ILE A 56 1.47 1.16 -1.04
N GLU A 57 1.64 0.06 -0.31
CA GLU A 57 2.39 -1.11 -0.70
C GLU A 57 1.44 -2.27 -0.89
N VAL A 58 1.37 -2.80 -2.10
CA VAL A 58 0.43 -3.87 -2.41
C VAL A 58 1.08 -5.22 -2.14
N LYS A 59 0.30 -6.20 -1.70
CA LYS A 59 0.78 -7.57 -1.48
C LYS A 59 -0.18 -8.57 -2.10
N CYS A 60 0.35 -9.41 -2.98
CA CYS A 60 -0.44 -10.44 -3.67
C CYS A 60 -0.41 -11.80 -2.94
N SER A 61 0.48 -11.97 -1.97
CA SER A 61 0.59 -13.21 -1.18
C SER A 61 1.32 -13.01 0.15
N ARG A 62 1.20 -13.99 1.05
CA ARG A 62 1.97 -14.02 2.31
C ARG A 62 3.48 -14.03 2.07
N ALA A 63 3.96 -14.73 1.05
CA ALA A 63 5.37 -14.76 0.70
C ALA A 63 5.89 -13.36 0.29
N ASP A 64 5.06 -12.61 -0.46
CA ASP A 64 5.33 -11.24 -0.87
C ASP A 64 5.51 -10.30 0.34
N LEU A 65 4.63 -10.43 1.33
CA LEU A 65 4.72 -9.71 2.62
C LEU A 65 6.01 -10.06 3.39
N LEU A 66 6.34 -11.34 3.50
CA LEU A 66 7.54 -11.79 4.21
C LEU A 66 8.84 -11.31 3.53
N ALA A 67 8.85 -11.19 2.21
CA ALA A 67 9.95 -10.60 1.47
C ALA A 67 10.05 -9.09 1.72
N ASP A 68 8.92 -8.38 1.73
CA ASP A 68 8.86 -6.93 1.97
C ASP A 68 9.44 -6.53 3.33
N ARG A 69 9.16 -7.31 4.38
CA ARG A 69 9.68 -7.09 5.74
C ARG A 69 11.20 -7.02 5.83
N LYS A 70 11.92 -7.64 4.88
CA LYS A 70 13.39 -7.65 4.86
C LYS A 70 13.98 -6.40 4.22
N LYS A 71 13.17 -5.54 3.60
CA LYS A 71 13.64 -4.34 2.92
C LYS A 71 14.19 -3.32 3.94
N ARG A 72 15.25 -2.62 3.55
CA ARG A 72 15.96 -1.66 4.42
C ARG A 72 15.04 -0.62 5.06
N PHE A 73 14.09 -0.10 4.31
CA PHE A 73 13.12 0.92 4.77
C PHE A 73 11.94 0.35 5.58
N ARG A 74 11.89 -0.97 5.79
CA ARG A 74 11.04 -1.61 6.82
C ARG A 74 11.79 -1.83 8.13
N ILE A 75 13.10 -2.07 8.06
CA ILE A 75 13.99 -2.19 9.21
C ILE A 75 14.31 -0.80 9.80
N THR A 76 14.39 0.22 8.94
CA THR A 76 14.75 1.60 9.29
C THR A 76 13.69 2.55 8.74
N PRO A 77 12.52 2.65 9.39
CA PRO A 77 11.33 3.30 8.84
C PRO A 77 11.51 4.79 8.53
N GLU A 78 12.42 5.49 9.20
CA GLU A 78 12.73 6.90 8.97
C GLU A 78 13.42 7.16 7.62
N LYS A 79 13.93 6.11 6.97
CA LYS A 79 14.49 6.16 5.61
C LYS A 79 13.47 5.84 4.52
N GLY A 80 12.26 5.45 4.90
CA GLY A 80 11.17 5.14 3.99
C GLY A 80 10.37 6.38 3.58
N MET A 81 9.73 6.32 2.42
CA MET A 81 8.87 7.36 1.89
C MET A 81 7.45 7.33 2.47
N GLY A 82 6.73 8.43 2.30
CA GLY A 82 5.35 8.58 2.77
C GLY A 82 5.26 9.01 4.23
N ASN A 83 4.46 10.04 4.51
CA ASN A 83 4.12 10.39 5.90
C ASN A 83 3.15 9.36 6.49
N TRP A 84 2.22 8.88 5.66
CA TRP A 84 1.33 7.78 5.96
C TRP A 84 1.71 6.58 5.11
N ARG A 85 1.56 5.38 5.67
CA ARG A 85 1.95 4.13 5.01
C ARG A 85 0.90 3.07 5.23
N PHE A 86 0.46 2.43 4.15
CA PHE A 86 -0.54 1.37 4.19
C PHE A 86 -0.07 0.15 3.41
N PHE A 87 -0.45 -1.03 3.89
CA PHE A 87 -0.55 -2.19 3.02
C PHE A 87 -1.93 -2.26 2.35
N LEU A 88 -1.98 -2.75 1.11
CA LEU A 88 -3.21 -3.08 0.40
C LEU A 88 -3.13 -4.51 -0.16
N SER A 89 -4.14 -5.32 0.13
CA SER A 89 -4.20 -6.72 -0.35
C SER A 89 -5.63 -7.25 -0.40
N GLU A 90 -5.84 -8.43 -0.97
CA GLU A 90 -7.07 -9.19 -0.72
C GLU A 90 -7.08 -9.73 0.73
N PRO A 91 -8.26 -9.97 1.35
CA PRO A 91 -8.33 -10.52 2.71
C PRO A 91 -7.54 -11.81 2.89
N GLY A 92 -6.94 -12.01 4.07
CA GLY A 92 -6.12 -13.19 4.39
C GLY A 92 -4.65 -13.08 3.99
N ILE A 93 -4.25 -12.02 3.26
CA ILE A 93 -2.84 -11.80 2.87
C ILE A 93 -2.11 -10.94 3.88
N VAL A 94 -2.66 -9.81 4.30
CA VAL A 94 -2.09 -8.97 5.36
C VAL A 94 -3.13 -8.80 6.45
N GLU A 95 -2.75 -9.12 7.68
CA GLU A 95 -3.58 -8.95 8.87
C GLU A 95 -3.05 -7.82 9.75
N ILE A 96 -3.88 -7.33 10.69
CA ILE A 96 -3.49 -6.22 11.58
C ILE A 96 -2.24 -6.58 12.41
N SER A 97 -2.11 -7.83 12.85
CA SER A 97 -0.94 -8.33 13.57
C SER A 97 0.35 -8.34 12.73
N ASP A 98 0.25 -8.16 11.43
CA ASP A 98 1.40 -8.09 10.53
C ASP A 98 1.97 -6.68 10.36
N LEU A 99 1.24 -5.66 10.84
CA LEU A 99 1.55 -4.26 10.60
C LEU A 99 2.73 -3.79 11.46
N PRO A 100 3.71 -3.10 10.86
CA PRO A 100 4.62 -2.26 11.61
C PRO A 100 3.84 -1.15 12.33
N GLU A 101 4.40 -0.64 13.43
CA GLU A 101 3.80 0.46 14.16
C GLU A 101 3.54 1.69 13.28
N GLY A 102 2.34 2.26 13.41
CA GLY A 102 1.90 3.44 12.64
C GLY A 102 1.52 3.17 11.18
N TRP A 103 1.56 1.91 10.72
CA TRP A 103 1.05 1.53 9.40
C TRP A 103 -0.44 1.24 9.43
N GLY A 104 -1.12 1.52 8.32
CA GLY A 104 -2.51 1.13 8.12
C GLY A 104 -2.66 -0.10 7.21
N LEU A 105 -3.90 -0.61 7.15
CA LEU A 105 -4.29 -1.75 6.34
C LEU A 105 -5.56 -1.45 5.56
N LEU A 106 -5.50 -1.71 4.26
CA LEU A 106 -6.62 -1.67 3.34
C LEU A 106 -6.84 -3.07 2.75
N HIS A 107 -8.09 -3.47 2.58
CA HIS A 107 -8.44 -4.67 1.82
C HIS A 107 -9.22 -4.32 0.56
N VAL A 108 -8.98 -5.05 -0.52
CA VAL A 108 -9.83 -5.03 -1.71
C VAL A 108 -10.85 -6.16 -1.59
N ILE A 109 -12.13 -5.81 -1.49
CA ILE A 109 -13.26 -6.75 -1.36
C ILE A 109 -14.26 -6.39 -2.45
N ASP A 110 -14.56 -7.34 -3.34
CA ASP A 110 -15.46 -7.15 -4.48
C ASP A 110 -15.11 -5.92 -5.33
N GLY A 111 -13.81 -5.71 -5.56
CA GLY A 111 -13.29 -4.56 -6.32
C GLY A 111 -13.32 -3.22 -5.58
N GLN A 112 -13.79 -3.19 -4.33
CA GLN A 112 -13.84 -1.98 -3.50
C GLN A 112 -12.76 -2.00 -2.43
N VAL A 113 -12.10 -0.85 -2.23
CA VAL A 113 -11.13 -0.68 -1.15
C VAL A 113 -11.87 -0.37 0.16
N LYS A 114 -11.66 -1.19 1.18
CA LYS A 114 -12.14 -0.98 2.54
C LYS A 114 -10.96 -0.69 3.47
N ASN A 115 -11.14 0.29 4.35
CA ASN A 115 -10.18 0.56 5.41
C ASN A 115 -10.40 -0.41 6.57
N ILE A 116 -9.38 -1.18 6.90
CA ILE A 116 -9.42 -2.18 7.98
C ILE A 116 -8.73 -1.64 9.23
N HIS A 117 -7.63 -0.93 9.06
CA HIS A 117 -6.90 -0.28 10.14
C HIS A 117 -6.21 1.00 9.63
N GLY A 118 -6.14 2.02 10.48
CA GLY A 118 -5.78 3.36 10.06
C GLY A 118 -7.01 4.14 9.60
N TRP A 119 -6.89 5.05 8.63
CA TRP A 119 -7.75 6.23 8.62
C TRP A 119 -9.26 6.05 8.33
N LYS A 120 -10.10 6.19 9.37
CA LYS A 120 -10.82 7.46 9.72
C LYS A 120 -10.99 7.59 11.24
N GLY A 121 -10.24 8.52 11.86
CA GLY A 121 -10.50 9.07 13.19
C GLY A 121 -9.42 8.99 14.29
N ASN A 122 -8.13 8.65 14.02
CA ASN A 122 -7.04 8.46 15.02
C ASN A 122 -7.54 8.44 16.48
N THR A 123 -8.00 7.28 16.95
CA THR A 123 -8.16 7.05 18.40
C THR A 123 -6.80 7.00 19.05
#